data_AF-A0A7T7UWJ9-F1
#
_entry.id   AF-A0A7T7UWJ9-F1
#
_cell.length_a   1.000
_cell.length_b   1.000
_cell.length_c   1.000
_cell.angle_alpha   90.00
_cell.angle_beta   90.00
_cell.angle_gamma   90.00
#
_symmetry.space_group_name_H-M   'P 1'
#
loop_
_entity.id
_entity.type
_entity.pdbx_description
1 polymer ?
#
loop_
_entity_poly.entity_id
_entity_poly.type
_entity_poly.pdbx_seq_one_letter_code
_entity_poly.pdbx_strand_id
1 'polypeptide(L)'
;MKNLVLTAKEQAIINIIADHIFHDRIYDGIHTVLNAFAPNESDHSLQGVYNGIDNAFAFMDIVDEDLCGKLTDIFYNTACEPHEFRNVDELAEVVYYSWLKFIKEYYTVKKAS
;
A
#
# COMPACT_ATOMS: atom_id res chain seq x y z
N MET A 1 -18.83 0.69 -13.67
CA MET A 1 -19.17 1.12 -12.28
C MET A 1 -19.68 2.56 -12.37
N LYS A 2 -20.79 2.90 -11.71
CA LYS A 2 -21.24 4.31 -11.62
C LYS A 2 -20.09 5.14 -11.01
N ASN A 3 -19.84 6.33 -11.54
CA ASN A 3 -18.87 7.30 -11.00
C ASN A 3 -19.22 7.59 -9.54
N LEU A 4 -18.62 6.84 -8.62
CA LEU A 4 -18.60 7.19 -7.21
C LEU A 4 -17.69 8.40 -7.12
N VAL A 5 -18.28 9.56 -6.82
CA VAL A 5 -17.49 10.77 -6.57
C VAL A 5 -16.81 10.55 -5.23
N LEU A 6 -15.49 10.31 -5.27
CA LEU A 6 -14.66 10.23 -4.08
C LEU A 6 -14.66 11.59 -3.37
N THR A 7 -14.73 11.56 -2.05
CA THR A 7 -14.44 12.75 -1.25
C THR A 7 -12.95 13.10 -1.37
N ALA A 8 -12.59 14.35 -1.09
CA ALA A 8 -11.19 14.78 -1.11
C ALA A 8 -10.30 13.96 -0.16
N LYS A 9 -10.86 13.50 0.97
CA LYS A 9 -10.16 12.65 1.93
C LYS A 9 -9.85 11.28 1.34
N GLU A 10 -10.83 10.64 0.69
CA GLU A 10 -10.66 9.32 0.07
C GLU A 10 -9.67 9.39 -1.10
N GLN A 11 -9.75 10.43 -1.93
CA GLN A 11 -8.77 10.64 -3.00
C GLN A 11 -7.36 10.84 -2.45
N ALA A 12 -7.21 11.59 -1.35
CA ALA A 12 -5.90 11.77 -0.72
C ALA A 12 -5.31 10.44 -0.21
N ILE A 13 -6.14 9.58 0.39
CA ILE A 13 -5.71 8.25 0.84
C ILE A 13 -5.24 7.39 -0.34
N ILE A 14 -6.02 7.34 -1.43
CA ILE A 14 -5.65 6.62 -2.65
C ILE A 14 -4.32 7.14 -3.20
N ASN A 15 -4.13 8.46 -3.26
CA ASN A 15 -2.89 9.06 -3.74
C ASN A 15 -1.69 8.69 -2.85
N ILE A 16 -1.86 8.64 -1.52
CA ILE A 16 -0.79 8.22 -0.60
C ILE A 16 -0.40 6.75 -0.86
N ILE A 17 -1.38 5.88 -1.09
CA ILE A 17 -1.13 4.47 -1.44
C ILE A 17 -0.41 4.38 -2.79
N ALA A 18 -0.84 5.16 -3.79
CA ALA A 18 -0.21 5.23 -5.10
C ALA A 18 1.26 5.66 -4.99
N ASP A 19 1.54 6.73 -4.25
CA ASP A 19 2.90 7.21 -4.01
C ASP A 19 3.78 6.14 -3.37
N HIS A 20 3.22 5.34 -2.45
CA HIS A 20 3.97 4.27 -1.79
C HIS A 20 4.32 3.14 -2.76
N ILE A 21 3.36 2.69 -3.57
CA ILE A 21 3.61 1.68 -4.61
C ILE A 21 4.64 2.19 -5.63
N PHE A 22 4.55 3.46 -6.02
CA PHE A 22 5.48 4.05 -6.96
C PHE A 22 6.90 4.12 -6.38
N HIS A 23 7.02 4.54 -5.12
CA HIS A 23 8.27 4.54 -4.38
C HIS A 23 8.91 3.15 -4.34
N ASP A 24 8.15 2.13 -3.97
CA ASP A 24 8.65 0.74 -3.87
C ASP A 24 9.12 0.22 -5.23
N ARG A 25 8.36 0.48 -6.31
CA ARG A 25 8.76 0.10 -7.67
C ARG A 25 10.06 0.78 -8.12
N ILE A 26 10.25 2.05 -7.77
CA ILE A 26 11.52 2.76 -8.04
C ILE A 26 12.66 2.13 -7.24
N TYR A 27 12.44 1.88 -5.96
CA TYR A 27 13.41 1.28 -5.07
C TYR A 27 13.87 -0.08 -5.60
N ASP A 28 12.92 -0.97 -5.93
CA ASP A 28 13.19 -2.30 -6.49
C ASP A 28 13.94 -2.22 -7.83
N GLY A 29 13.57 -1.27 -8.70
CA GLY A 29 14.24 -1.04 -9.97
C GLY A 29 15.70 -0.61 -9.80
N ILE A 30 15.96 0.34 -8.88
CA ILE A 30 17.32 0.78 -8.58
C ILE A 30 18.14 -0.36 -7.98
N HIS A 31 17.59 -1.10 -7.00
CA HIS A 31 18.25 -2.26 -6.41
C HIS A 31 18.61 -3.32 -7.45
N THR A 32 17.70 -3.61 -8.38
CA THR A 32 17.94 -4.56 -9.48
C THR A 32 19.12 -4.11 -10.35
N VAL A 33 19.16 -2.84 -10.73
CA VAL A 33 20.25 -2.27 -11.54
C VAL A 33 21.58 -2.33 -10.78
N LEU A 34 21.63 -1.86 -9.53
CA LEU A 34 22.85 -1.85 -8.72
C LEU A 34 23.41 -3.27 -8.53
N ASN A 35 22.55 -4.25 -8.24
CA ASN A 35 22.94 -5.65 -8.10
C ASN A 35 23.46 -6.26 -9.41
N ALA A 36 22.97 -5.82 -10.57
CA ALA A 36 23.47 -6.30 -11.85
C ALA A 36 24.88 -5.78 -12.18
N PHE A 37 25.22 -4.56 -11.76
CA PHE A 37 26.52 -3.93 -12.05
C PHE A 37 27.58 -4.15 -10.98
N ALA A 38 27.20 -4.36 -9.71
CA ALA A 38 28.11 -4.56 -8.59
C ALA A 38 27.61 -5.64 -7.60
N PRO A 39 27.49 -6.91 -8.02
CA PRO A 39 26.84 -7.98 -7.22
C PRO A 39 27.55 -8.33 -5.90
N ASN A 40 28.80 -7.86 -5.71
CA ASN A 40 29.63 -8.18 -4.56
C ASN A 40 29.87 -6.97 -3.63
N GLU A 41 29.33 -5.79 -3.97
CA GLU A 41 29.37 -4.64 -3.07
C GLU A 41 28.18 -4.71 -2.12
N SER A 42 28.45 -4.64 -0.82
CA SER A 42 27.44 -4.74 0.24
C SER A 42 26.33 -3.71 0.06
N ASP A 43 25.13 -4.23 -0.20
CA ASP A 43 23.80 -3.62 -0.10
C ASP A 43 23.81 -2.08 -0.03
N HIS A 44 23.83 -1.45 -1.21
CA HIS A 44 23.56 -0.02 -1.38
C HIS A 44 22.09 0.26 -1.10
N SER A 45 21.64 -0.03 0.13
CA SER A 45 20.29 0.33 0.58
C SER A 45 20.17 1.84 0.49
N LEU A 46 19.44 2.31 -0.52
CA LEU A 46 18.98 3.69 -0.55
C LEU A 46 17.95 3.80 0.57
N GLN A 47 18.40 4.13 1.77
CA GLN A 47 17.54 4.29 2.95
C GLN A 47 16.63 5.51 2.78
N GLY A 48 15.59 5.36 1.96
CA GLY A 48 14.41 6.21 1.92
C GLY A 48 13.25 5.38 2.44
N VAL A 49 13.02 5.38 3.75
CA VAL A 49 11.81 4.75 4.30
C VAL A 49 10.66 5.73 4.06
N TYR A 50 9.96 5.60 2.93
CA TYR A 50 8.70 6.30 2.73
C TYR A 50 7.58 5.56 3.43
N ASN A 51 7.13 6.08 4.57
CA ASN A 51 6.10 5.45 5.39
C ASN A 51 4.67 5.75 4.89
N GLY A 52 4.41 5.46 3.61
CA GLY A 52 3.15 5.78 2.95
C GLY A 52 1.95 5.03 3.54
N ILE A 53 2.13 3.76 3.93
CA ILE A 53 1.05 2.95 4.51
C ILE A 53 0.60 3.50 5.88
N ASP A 54 1.54 3.84 6.78
CA ASP A 54 1.17 4.43 8.07
C ASP A 54 0.52 5.81 7.89
N ASN A 55 0.98 6.61 6.91
CA ASN A 55 0.31 7.86 6.56
C ASN A 55 -1.13 7.64 6.09
N ALA A 56 -1.39 6.60 5.30
CA ALA A 56 -2.74 6.24 4.87
C ALA A 56 -3.62 5.84 6.06
N PHE A 57 -3.08 5.03 7.00
CA PHE A 57 -3.79 4.65 8.22
C PHE A 57 -4.13 5.86 9.10
N ALA A 58 -3.20 6.79 9.26
CA ALA A 58 -3.43 8.03 10.01
C ALA A 58 -4.55 8.87 9.37
N PHE A 59 -4.58 8.99 8.04
CA PHE A 59 -5.68 9.65 7.34
C PHE A 59 -7.00 8.91 7.49
N MET A 60 -6.99 7.58 7.58
CA MET A 60 -8.18 6.75 7.80
C MET A 60 -8.63 6.71 9.27
N ASP A 61 -7.94 7.40 10.18
CA ASP A 61 -8.18 7.38 11.63
C ASP A 61 -8.11 5.97 12.24
N ILE A 62 -7.22 5.11 11.71
CA ILE A 62 -7.03 3.73 12.19
C ILE A 62 -5.91 3.71 13.25
N VAL A 63 -6.23 3.23 14.44
CA VAL A 63 -5.30 3.14 15.59
C VAL A 63 -5.15 1.73 16.15
N ASP A 64 -5.89 0.76 15.61
CA ASP A 64 -5.90 -0.62 16.07
C ASP A 64 -4.74 -1.39 15.41
N GLU A 65 -3.70 -1.72 16.18
CA GLU A 65 -2.48 -2.35 15.66
C GLU A 65 -2.72 -3.70 14.96
N ASP A 66 -3.69 -4.49 15.44
CA ASP A 66 -4.04 -5.77 14.81
C ASP A 66 -4.70 -5.53 13.45
N LEU A 67 -5.60 -4.54 13.37
CA LEU A 67 -6.18 -4.13 12.09
C LEU A 67 -5.11 -3.61 11.14
N CYS A 68 -4.21 -2.74 11.60
CA CYS A 68 -3.09 -2.23 10.78
C CYS A 68 -2.27 -3.37 10.18
N GLY A 69 -1.90 -4.37 10.99
CA GLY A 69 -1.18 -5.56 10.50
C GLY A 69 -1.93 -6.28 9.37
N LYS A 70 -3.24 -6.49 9.51
CA LYS A 70 -4.06 -7.12 8.46
C LYS A 70 -4.19 -6.28 7.19
N LEU A 71 -4.27 -4.96 7.32
CA LEU A 71 -4.33 -4.06 6.16
C LEU A 71 -2.99 -4.04 5.42
N THR A 72 -1.87 -4.06 6.15
CA THR A 72 -0.54 -4.20 5.57
C THR A 72 -0.39 -5.53 4.82
N ASP A 73 -0.89 -6.63 5.38
CA ASP A 73 -0.91 -7.92 4.67
C ASP A 73 -1.71 -7.82 3.35
N ILE A 74 -2.88 -7.18 3.36
CA ILE A 74 -3.70 -6.98 2.15
C ILE A 74 -2.93 -6.15 1.11
N PHE A 75 -2.21 -5.11 1.55
CA PHE A 75 -1.41 -4.28 0.66
C PHE A 75 -0.36 -5.11 -0.07
N TYR A 76 0.50 -5.83 0.65
CA TYR A 76 1.59 -6.60 0.03
C TYR A 76 1.07 -7.72 -0.88
N ASN A 77 -0.01 -8.40 -0.47
CA ASN A 77 -0.65 -9.43 -1.30
C ASN A 77 -1.34 -8.88 -2.55
N THR A 78 -1.61 -7.58 -2.62
CA THR A 78 -2.27 -6.96 -3.78
C THR A 78 -1.26 -6.25 -4.68
N ALA A 79 -0.34 -5.49 -4.09
CA ALA A 79 0.54 -4.57 -4.80
C ALA A 79 1.91 -5.14 -5.16
N CYS A 80 2.37 -6.16 -4.43
CA CYS A 80 3.69 -6.75 -4.61
C CYS A 80 3.63 -8.16 -5.24
N GLU A 81 2.49 -8.57 -5.79
CA GLU A 81 2.40 -9.82 -6.53
C GLU A 81 3.23 -9.75 -7.84
N PRO A 82 4.06 -10.77 -8.15
CA PRO A 82 4.94 -10.77 -9.33
C PRO A 82 4.24 -10.69 -10.70
N HIS A 83 2.91 -10.78 -10.72
CA HIS A 83 2.08 -10.79 -11.93
C HIS A 83 1.14 -9.58 -12.01
N GLU A 84 1.38 -8.57 -11.17
CA GLU A 84 0.54 -7.40 -11.12
C GLU A 84 0.96 -6.35 -12.18
N PHE A 85 0.18 -6.25 -13.26
CA PHE A 85 0.46 -5.38 -14.41
C PHE A 85 -0.34 -4.06 -14.41
N ARG A 86 -1.24 -3.85 -13.45
CA ARG A 86 -2.01 -2.60 -13.37
C ARG A 86 -1.11 -1.40 -13.14
N ASN A 87 -1.60 -0.25 -13.60
CA ASN A 87 -0.96 1.02 -13.28
C ASN A 87 -1.10 1.30 -11.77
N VAL A 88 -0.27 2.21 -11.27
CA VAL A 88 -0.15 2.48 -9.84
C VAL A 88 -1.48 2.99 -9.25
N ASP A 89 -2.20 3.84 -9.97
CA ASP A 89 -3.46 4.44 -9.52
C ASP A 89 -4.56 3.38 -9.40
N GLU A 90 -4.70 2.50 -10.39
CA GLU A 90 -5.63 1.38 -10.37
C GLU A 90 -5.38 0.42 -9.20
N LEU A 91 -4.11 0.15 -8.91
CA LEU A 91 -3.72 -0.67 -7.77
C LEU A 91 -4.03 -0.01 -6.44
N ALA A 92 -3.74 1.28 -6.33
CA ALA A 92 -4.06 2.04 -5.12
C ALA A 92 -5.56 2.05 -4.84
N GLU A 93 -6.39 2.21 -5.88
CA GLU A 93 -7.84 2.08 -5.74
C GLU A 93 -8.25 0.68 -5.25
N VAL A 94 -7.69 -0.38 -5.83
CA VAL A 94 -8.02 -1.76 -5.46
C VAL A 94 -7.64 -2.06 -4.01
N VAL A 95 -6.46 -1.63 -3.58
CA VAL A 95 -6.02 -1.72 -2.19
C VAL A 95 -7.00 -0.99 -1.29
N TYR A 96 -7.29 0.28 -1.60
CA TYR A 96 -8.17 1.12 -0.81
C TYR A 96 -9.56 0.48 -0.62
N TYR A 97 -10.19 0.02 -1.70
CA TYR A 97 -11.50 -0.63 -1.60
C TYR A 97 -11.44 -1.99 -0.90
N SER A 98 -10.33 -2.73 -1.03
CA SER A 98 -10.13 -3.98 -0.29
C SER A 98 -10.00 -3.72 1.22
N TRP A 99 -9.28 -2.67 1.62
CA TRP A 99 -9.23 -2.22 2.99
C TRP A 99 -10.59 -1.83 3.53
N LEU A 100 -11.35 -1.00 2.80
CA LEU A 100 -12.71 -0.61 3.23
C LEU A 100 -13.62 -1.82 3.47
N LYS A 101 -13.56 -2.82 2.58
CA LYS A 101 -14.32 -4.06 2.72
C LYS A 101 -13.88 -4.82 3.98
N PHE A 102 -12.58 -5.02 4.17
CA PHE A 102 -12.04 -5.75 5.31
C PHE A 102 -12.32 -5.06 6.64
N ILE A 103 -12.14 -3.74 6.73
CA ILE A 103 -12.43 -2.94 7.95
C ILE A 103 -13.88 -3.16 8.40
N LYS A 104 -14.83 -3.15 7.45
CA LYS A 104 -16.24 -3.37 7.74
C LYS A 104 -16.48 -4.77 8.31
N GLU A 105 -15.84 -5.79 7.75
CA GLU A 105 -15.94 -7.18 8.22
C GLU A 105 -15.30 -7.34 9.61
N TYR A 106 -14.09 -6.80 9.79
CA TYR A 106 -13.33 -6.85 11.05
C TYR A 106 -14.12 -6.30 12.24
N TYR A 107 -14.67 -5.09 12.12
CA TYR A 107 -15.45 -4.50 13.21
C TYR A 107 -16.83 -5.14 13.41
N THR A 108 -17.36 -5.84 12.40
CA THR A 108 -18.59 -6.62 12.56
C THR A 108 -18.32 -7.85 13.43
N VAL A 109 -17.22 -8.55 13.19
CA VAL A 109 -16.82 -9.73 13.97
C VAL A 109 -16.39 -9.36 15.39
N LYS A 110 -15.59 -8.30 15.54
CA LYS A 110 -15.08 -7.84 16.84
C LYS A 110 -16.19 -7.37 17.79
N LYS A 111 -17.28 -6.79 17.26
CA LYS A 111 -18.46 -6.40 18.07
C LYS A 111 -19.34 -7.58 18.49
N ALA A 112 -19.21 -8.72 17.81
CA ALA A 112 -19.98 -9.93 18.10
C ALA A 112 -19.25 -10.91 19.05
N SER A 113 -18.00 -10.60 19.39
CA SER A 113 -17.15 -11.35 20.33
C SER A 113 -17.16 -10.69 21.71
#